data_AF-A0A6V7XYG4-F1
#
_entry.id   AF-A0A6V7XYG4-F1
#
_cell.length_a   1.000
_cell.length_b   1.000
_cell.length_c   1.000
_cell.angle_alpha   90.00
_cell.angle_beta   90.00
_cell.angle_gamma   90.00
#
_symmetry.space_group_name_H-M   'P 1'
#
loop_
_entity.id
_entity.type
_entity.pdbx_description
1 polymer ?
#
loop_
_entity_poly.entity_id
_entity_poly.type
_entity_poly.pdbx_seq_one_letter_code
_entity_poly.pdbx_strand_id
1 'polypeptide(L)'
;MDFYGEYTLARDGMRPLLIELVILLPANSKCKIEFEFEAAFLKISKFPPDANSGIHIPGAVLSISQDDSTNLSLFSTFTNKSANQKIFGEPLLILLPVPDFSMPFNVFVLFVQQLLFFMEIYLL
;
A
#
# COMPACT_ATOMS: atom_id res chain seq x y z
N MET A 1 25.58 -4.03 -17.31
CA MET A 1 24.45 -3.21 -16.82
C MET A 1 24.22 -3.75 -15.45
N ASP A 2 24.79 -3.07 -14.46
CA ASP A 2 24.97 -3.66 -13.14
C ASP A 2 23.82 -3.14 -12.29
N PHE A 3 22.81 -4.00 -12.17
CA PHE A 3 21.63 -3.72 -11.35
C PHE A 3 21.93 -4.18 -9.93
N TYR A 4 21.91 -3.27 -8.98
CA TYR A 4 21.97 -3.57 -7.56
C TYR A 4 20.63 -3.21 -6.94
N GLY A 5 20.03 -4.14 -6.22
CA GLY A 5 18.76 -3.93 -5.57
C GLY A 5 18.64 -4.78 -4.32
N GLU A 6 18.03 -4.22 -3.30
CA GLU A 6 17.67 -4.92 -2.08
C GLU A 6 16.15 -5.11 -2.08
N TYR A 7 15.70 -6.30 -1.68
CA TYR A 7 14.28 -6.57 -1.51
C TYR A 7 14.04 -7.21 -0.14
N THR A 8 13.02 -6.73 0.55
CA THR A 8 12.53 -7.32 1.80
C THR A 8 11.11 -7.80 1.58
N LEU A 9 10.90 -9.11 1.68
CA LEU A 9 9.58 -9.73 1.54
C LEU A 9 8.59 -9.24 2.61
N ALA A 10 7.34 -9.05 2.18
CA ALA A 10 6.23 -8.72 3.05
C ALA A 10 6.01 -9.82 4.10
N ARG A 11 5.62 -9.41 5.29
CA ARG A 11 5.15 -10.31 6.35
C ARG A 11 3.83 -9.78 6.87
N ASP A 12 2.79 -10.60 6.76
CA ASP A 12 1.41 -10.22 7.08
C ASP A 12 1.31 -9.56 8.47
N GLY A 13 0.77 -8.33 8.50
CA GLY A 13 0.57 -7.52 9.71
C GLY A 13 1.83 -6.98 10.38
N MET A 14 3.03 -7.24 9.85
CA MET A 14 4.31 -6.81 10.44
C MET A 14 5.03 -5.79 9.57
N ARG A 15 5.21 -6.09 8.28
CA ARG A 15 5.92 -5.20 7.35
C ARG A 15 5.43 -5.37 5.91
N PRO A 16 5.32 -4.28 5.14
CA PRO A 16 5.04 -4.34 3.72
C PRO A 16 6.24 -4.90 2.93
N LEU A 17 6.00 -5.21 1.65
CA LEU A 17 7.06 -5.52 0.68
C LEU A 17 7.85 -4.22 0.41
N LEU A 18 9.17 -4.27 0.56
CA LEU A 18 10.05 -3.17 0.19
C LEU A 18 10.94 -3.65 -0.97
N ILE A 19 10.97 -2.86 -2.05
CA ILE A 19 11.84 -3.11 -3.20
C ILE A 19 12.60 -1.81 -3.45
N GLU A 20 13.93 -1.89 -3.36
CA GLU A 20 14.83 -0.79 -3.69
C GLU A 20 15.65 -1.20 -4.91
N LEU A 21 15.58 -0.40 -5.98
CA LEU A 21 16.35 -0.62 -7.20
C LEU A 21 17.30 0.55 -7.45
N VAL A 22 18.57 0.25 -7.65
CA VAL A 22 19.57 1.20 -8.15
C VAL A 22 19.82 0.89 -9.62
N ILE A 23 19.48 1.84 -10.48
CA ILE A 23 19.54 1.69 -11.94
C ILE A 23 20.39 2.82 -12.51
N LEU A 24 21.41 2.48 -13.29
CA LEU A 24 22.16 3.45 -14.10
C LEU A 24 21.41 3.66 -15.42
N LEU A 25 20.78 4.83 -15.56
CA LEU A 25 19.97 5.17 -16.73
C LEU A 25 20.80 6.07 -17.69
N PRO A 26 21.16 5.61 -18.90
CA PRO A 26 21.92 6.43 -19.85
C PRO A 26 21.08 7.56 -20.46
N ALA A 27 21.75 8.56 -21.03
CA ALA A 27 21.07 9.69 -21.67
C ALA A 27 20.11 9.23 -22.79
N ASN A 28 18.96 9.90 -22.90
CA ASN A 28 17.91 9.62 -23.88
C ASN A 28 17.31 8.19 -23.80
N SER A 29 17.36 7.56 -22.62
CA SER A 29 16.72 6.27 -22.39
C SER A 29 15.43 6.40 -21.56
N LYS A 30 14.57 5.38 -21.64
CA LYS A 30 13.31 5.30 -20.89
C LYS A 30 13.33 4.05 -20.03
N CYS A 31 12.96 4.19 -18.75
CA CYS A 31 12.79 3.07 -17.83
C CYS A 31 11.29 2.92 -17.53
N LYS A 32 10.78 1.70 -17.65
CA LYS A 32 9.41 1.33 -17.29
C LYS A 32 9.49 0.14 -16.34
N ILE A 33 8.86 0.25 -15.18
CA ILE A 33 8.81 -0.80 -14.17
C ILE A 33 7.34 -1.12 -13.93
N GLU A 34 6.97 -2.40 -14.08
CA GLU A 34 5.60 -2.88 -13.89
C GLU A 34 5.64 -4.07 -12.93
N PHE A 35 4.68 -4.13 -12.02
CA PHE A 35 4.56 -5.22 -11.05
C PHE A 35 3.12 -5.73 -11.07
N GLU A 36 2.98 -7.04 -11.11
CA GLU A 36 1.71 -7.70 -10.87
C GLU A 36 1.59 -8.02 -9.38
N PHE A 37 0.39 -7.82 -8.83
CA PHE A 37 0.09 -8.14 -7.44
C PHE A 37 -1.25 -8.86 -7.35
N GLU A 38 -1.37 -9.71 -6.34
CA GLU A 38 -2.63 -10.39 -6.02
C GLU A 38 -3.25 -9.74 -4.78
N ALA A 39 -4.55 -9.45 -4.86
CA ALA A 39 -5.29 -8.95 -3.71
C ALA A 39 -5.56 -10.12 -2.75
N ALA A 40 -5.04 -10.03 -1.53
CA ALA A 40 -5.28 -11.02 -0.49
C ALA A 40 -6.53 -10.67 0.34
N PHE A 41 -7.27 -11.68 0.76
CA PHE A 41 -8.37 -11.50 1.71
C PHE A 41 -7.83 -11.13 3.10
N LEU A 42 -8.31 -10.01 3.63
CA LEU A 42 -8.05 -9.61 5.00
C LEU A 42 -8.99 -10.32 5.96
N LYS A 43 -8.49 -10.61 7.17
CA LYS A 43 -9.35 -11.05 8.27
C LYS A 43 -10.27 -9.89 8.68
N ILE A 44 -11.48 -10.21 9.14
CA ILE A 44 -12.50 -9.25 9.61
C ILE A 44 -11.92 -8.21 10.59
N SER A 45 -11.00 -8.63 11.47
CA SER A 45 -10.36 -7.79 12.50
C SER A 45 -9.29 -6.83 11.97
N LYS A 46 -8.88 -6.97 10.70
CA LYS A 46 -7.86 -6.14 10.06
C LYS A 46 -8.45 -5.06 9.16
N PHE A 47 -9.77 -5.07 8.94
CA PHE A 47 -10.41 -4.01 8.19
C PHE A 47 -10.35 -2.70 8.97
N PRO A 48 -10.11 -1.56 8.29
CA PRO A 48 -10.29 -0.25 8.91
C PRO A 48 -11.74 -0.09 9.39
N PRO A 49 -11.99 0.84 10.35
CA PRO A 49 -13.34 1.09 10.86
C PRO A 49 -14.35 1.45 9.75
N ASP A 50 -13.86 2.00 8.64
CA ASP A 50 -14.61 2.15 7.40
C ASP A 50 -13.99 1.31 6.28
N ALA A 51 -14.56 0.13 6.02
CA ALA A 51 -14.05 -0.78 5.00
C ALA A 51 -14.18 -0.23 3.57
N ASN A 52 -15.06 0.75 3.33
CA ASN A 52 -15.26 1.36 2.01
C ASN A 52 -14.19 2.41 1.67
N SER A 53 -13.39 2.83 2.65
CA SER A 53 -12.31 3.82 2.47
C SER A 53 -11.10 3.28 1.68
N GLY A 54 -10.98 1.95 1.56
CA GLY A 54 -9.85 1.30 0.88
C GLY A 54 -8.54 1.35 1.68
N ILE A 55 -7.47 0.87 1.07
CA ILE A 55 -6.10 0.91 1.63
C ILE A 55 -5.23 1.82 0.76
N HIS A 56 -4.53 2.74 1.42
CA HIS A 56 -3.54 3.60 0.78
C HIS A 56 -2.18 2.91 0.69
N ILE A 57 -1.62 2.88 -0.50
CA ILE A 57 -0.26 2.43 -0.79
C ILE A 57 0.58 3.67 -1.09
N PRO A 58 1.72 3.87 -0.41
CA PRO A 58 2.61 4.99 -0.70
C PRO A 58 3.12 4.91 -2.13
N GLY A 59 3.19 6.06 -2.80
CA GLY A 59 3.76 6.15 -4.14
C GLY A 59 5.25 5.80 -4.17
N ALA A 60 5.74 5.44 -5.35
CA ALA A 60 7.16 5.17 -5.55
C ALA A 60 8.01 6.43 -5.29
N VAL A 61 9.18 6.28 -4.69
CA VAL A 61 10.12 7.40 -4.47
C VAL A 61 11.33 7.21 -5.38
N LEU A 62 11.54 8.16 -6.27
CA LEU A 62 12.73 8.20 -7.13
C LEU A 62 13.74 9.16 -6.53
N SER A 63 14.95 8.68 -6.26
CA SER A 63 16.08 9.52 -5.84
C SER A 63 17.09 9.59 -6.98
N ILE A 64 17.39 10.80 -7.45
CA ILE A 64 18.38 11.04 -8.50
C ILE A 64 19.66 11.52 -7.82
N SER A 65 20.68 10.66 -7.82
CA SER A 65 22.05 11.04 -7.51
C SER A 65 22.74 11.46 -8.80
N GLN A 66 23.00 12.75 -8.97
CA GLN A 66 23.82 13.24 -10.07
C GLN A 66 25.27 13.28 -9.60
N ASP A 67 26.17 12.62 -10.32
CA ASP A 67 27.61 12.81 -10.11
C ASP A 67 27.97 14.26 -10.50
N ASP A 68 28.73 14.94 -9.64
CA ASP A 68 29.09 16.36 -9.68
C ASP A 68 29.97 16.77 -10.89
N SER A 69 29.75 16.20 -12.09
CA SER A 69 30.33 16.68 -13.33
C SER A 69 29.55 17.91 -13.81
N THR A 70 30.05 19.06 -13.39
CA THR A 70 29.84 20.41 -13.93
C THR A 70 29.29 20.44 -15.37
N ASN A 71 28.18 21.15 -15.59
CA ASN A 71 27.63 21.67 -16.86
C ASN A 71 26.25 21.17 -17.33
N LEU A 72 25.41 20.56 -16.48
CA LEU A 72 23.98 20.36 -16.82
C LEU A 72 23.07 21.40 -16.15
N SER A 73 23.19 22.65 -16.56
CA SER A 73 22.37 23.78 -16.09
C SER A 73 20.97 23.86 -16.72
N LEU A 74 20.41 22.76 -17.22
CA LEU A 74 19.07 22.75 -17.82
C LEU A 74 17.91 22.80 -16.79
N PHE A 75 18.23 22.73 -15.49
CA PHE A 75 17.27 22.82 -14.39
C PHE A 75 17.61 23.95 -13.37
N SER A 76 18.32 24.99 -13.81
CA SER A 76 18.94 26.01 -12.96
C SER A 76 17.99 27.07 -12.36
N THR A 77 16.66 26.88 -12.39
CA THR A 77 15.76 27.71 -11.57
C THR A 77 15.71 27.26 -10.11
N PHE A 78 16.25 26.10 -9.77
CA PHE A 78 16.47 25.70 -8.37
C PHE A 78 17.93 25.85 -8.01
N THR A 79 18.17 26.67 -7.00
CA THR A 79 19.46 27.16 -6.56
C THR A 79 20.43 26.03 -6.20
N ASN A 80 21.68 26.22 -6.63
CA ASN A 80 22.88 25.46 -6.29
C ASN A 80 22.78 24.65 -4.99
N LYS A 81 22.58 23.33 -5.13
CA LYS A 81 22.95 22.39 -4.09
C LYS A 81 23.21 21.03 -4.74
N SER A 82 24.41 20.52 -4.52
CA SER A 82 24.84 19.12 -4.69
C SER A 82 23.92 18.21 -3.85
N ALA A 83 22.66 18.07 -4.28
CA ALA A 83 21.59 17.53 -3.45
C ALA A 83 20.79 16.53 -4.26
N ASN A 84 20.89 15.27 -3.82
CA ASN A 84 20.04 14.17 -4.25
C ASN A 84 18.58 14.63 -4.37
N GLN A 85 18.08 14.75 -5.61
CA GLN A 85 16.71 15.19 -5.85
C GLN A 85 15.78 14.00 -5.65
N LYS A 86 14.76 14.18 -4.80
CA LYS A 86 13.72 13.17 -4.58
C LYS A 86 12.44 13.57 -5.28
N ILE A 87 11.89 12.67 -6.08
CA ILE A 87 10.61 12.80 -6.75
C ILE A 87 9.67 11.77 -6.14
N PHE A 88 8.51 12.22 -5.69
CA PHE A 88 7.47 11.37 -5.14
C PHE A 88 6.45 11.06 -6.23
N GLY A 89 6.16 9.78 -6.42
CA GLY A 89 5.06 9.31 -7.25
C GLY A 89 3.72 9.48 -6.55
N GLU A 90 2.66 9.24 -7.31
CA GLU A 90 1.30 9.31 -6.80
C GLU A 90 1.00 8.11 -5.89
N PRO A 91 0.35 8.32 -4.74
CA PRO A 91 -0.11 7.23 -3.90
C PRO A 91 -1.28 6.50 -4.58
N LEU A 92 -1.35 5.18 -4.40
CA LEU A 92 -2.41 4.35 -4.96
C LEU A 92 -3.43 4.01 -3.88
N LEU A 93 -4.72 4.10 -4.21
CA LEU A 93 -5.81 3.62 -3.35
C LEU A 93 -6.32 2.29 -3.89
N ILE A 94 -6.26 1.24 -3.06
CA ILE A 94 -6.77 -0.08 -3.40
C ILE A 94 -8.07 -0.34 -2.63
N LEU A 95 -9.14 -0.58 -3.38
CA LEU A 95 -10.41 -1.07 -2.82
C LEU A 95 -10.32 -2.59 -2.71
N LEU A 96 -10.34 -3.08 -1.47
CA LEU A 96 -10.39 -4.52 -1.21
C LEU A 96 -11.84 -4.99 -1.24
N PRO A 97 -12.10 -6.26 -1.58
CA PRO A 97 -13.43 -6.83 -1.47
C PRO A 97 -13.86 -6.78 0.00
N VAL A 98 -14.85 -5.94 0.28
CA VAL A 98 -15.41 -5.78 1.63
C VAL A 98 -16.25 -7.02 1.96
N PRO A 99 -15.95 -7.76 3.03
CA PRO A 99 -16.80 -8.86 3.46
C PRO A 99 -18.13 -8.32 3.98
N ASP A 100 -19.19 -9.12 3.86
CA ASP A 100 -20.48 -8.76 4.44
C ASP A 100 -20.39 -8.80 5.98
N PHE A 101 -20.18 -7.64 6.60
CA PHE A 101 -20.16 -7.49 8.06
C PHE A 101 -21.54 -7.74 8.69
N SER A 102 -22.63 -7.66 7.90
CA SER A 102 -23.99 -7.84 8.41
C SER A 102 -24.36 -9.30 8.64
N MET A 103 -23.76 -10.23 7.90
CA MET A 103 -23.99 -11.67 8.07
C MET A 103 -23.82 -12.17 9.51
N PRO A 104 -22.66 -11.98 10.18
CA PRO A 104 -22.49 -12.43 11.56
C PRO A 104 -23.41 -11.68 12.54
N PHE A 105 -23.71 -10.40 12.28
CA PHE A 105 -24.63 -9.62 13.11
C PHE A 105 -26.07 -10.16 13.03
N ASN A 106 -26.57 -10.43 11.82
CA ASN A 106 -27.90 -10.96 11.60
C ASN A 106 -28.06 -12.33 12.28
N VAL A 107 -27.04 -13.18 12.21
CA VAL A 107 -27.01 -14.48 12.91
C VAL A 107 -27.08 -14.28 14.42
N PHE A 108 -26.28 -13.36 14.98
CA PHE A 108 -26.28 -13.07 16.41
C PHE A 108 -27.64 -12.56 16.90
N VAL A 109 -28.28 -11.65 16.16
CA VAL A 109 -29.61 -11.13 16.50
C VAL A 109 -30.64 -12.25 16.54
N LEU A 110 -30.63 -13.16 15.57
CA LEU A 110 -31.53 -14.32 15.56
C LEU A 110 -31.30 -15.24 16.78
N PHE A 111 -30.04 -15.51 17.13
CA PHE A 111 -29.73 -16.32 18.33
C PHE A 111 -30.21 -15.66 19.63
N VAL A 112 -29.97 -14.36 19.80
CA VAL A 112 -30.40 -13.62 20.99
C VAL A 112 -31.92 -13.58 21.09
N GLN A 113 -32.61 -13.34 19.97
CA GLN A 113 -34.07 -13.31 19.94
C GLN A 113 -34.67 -14.68 20.27
N GLN A 114 -34.08 -15.77 19.77
CA GLN A 114 -34.50 -17.13 20.10
C GLN A 114 -34.26 -17.47 21.58
N LEU A 115 -33.11 -17.06 22.14
CA LEU A 115 -32.79 -17.28 23.55
C LEU A 115 -33.74 -16.50 24.47
N LEU A 116 -34.04 -15.25 24.13
CA LEU A 116 -34.97 -14.42 24.89
C LEU A 116 -36.37 -15.03 24.91
N PHE A 117 -36.85 -15.51 23.77
CA PHE A 117 -38.12 -16.24 23.67
C PHE A 117 -38.13 -17.53 24.52
N PHE A 118 -37.04 -18.30 24.51
CA PHE A 118 -36.93 -19.50 25.34
C PHE A 118 -36.95 -19.17 26.84
N MET A 119 -36.24 -18.12 27.26
CA MET A 119 -36.24 -17.66 28.64
C MET A 119 -37.62 -17.16 29.08
N GLU A 120 -38.36 -16.48 28.21
CA GLU A 120 -39.72 -16.02 28.49
C GLU A 120 -40.69 -17.19 28.71
N ILE A 121 -40.61 -18.25 27.89
CA ILE A 121 -41.41 -19.47 28.08
C ILE A 121 -41.04 -20.19 29.39
N TYR A 122 -39.77 -20.24 29.74
CA TYR A 122 -39.30 -21.00 30.91
C TYR A 122 -39.55 -20.27 32.25
N LEU A 123 -39.76 -18.95 32.20
CA LEU A 123 -40.05 -18.11 33.36
C LEU A 123 -41.56 -17.89 33.59
N LEU A 124 -42.40 -18.40 32.69
CA LEU A 124 -43.88 -18.46 32.75
C LEU A 124 -44.34 -19.86 33.21
#